data_AF-A0A9P6R2M1-F1
#
_entry.id   AF-A0A9P6R2M1-F1
#
_cell.length_a   1.000
_cell.length_b   1.000
_cell.length_c   1.000
_cell.angle_alpha   90.00
_cell.angle_beta   90.00
_cell.angle_gamma   90.00
#
_symmetry.space_group_name_H-M   'P 1'
#
loop_
_entity.id
_entity.type
_entity.pdbx_description
1 polymer ?
#
loop_
_entity_poly.entity_id
_entity_poly.type
_entity_poly.pdbx_seq_one_letter_code
_entity_poly.pdbx_strand_id
1 'polypeptide(L)'
;MSALQQCYVIKDAPGKGMGMFATRDIKRGECILSEKPLVFASRNLIKTQRAIDAMTELDKKAFFALHNVHSDVPTAIGIVRTNALPLGADAVDCAVYKVMSRVNHTCAPNVHHTWNPKTKKEYLHAIEDIATGSEILTSYLEPFLVREDRMKFLRKNFKFECRCSLCAAPSPEYDSTVNRIKIYSDLIMTCASTNPKKSIQFVREVLVLLDKIGGEGKTPFYYDGYQISAMYGDYTLAQEWANLLLESYIMDEGEEGEKYERYLKYSKNPRSHERAGCAPRQILS
;
A
#
# COMPACT_ATOMS: atom_id res chain seq x y z
N MET A 1 22.23 1.52 -20.83
CA MET A 1 21.22 2.04 -19.88
C MET A 1 21.87 3.16 -19.11
N SER A 2 21.51 4.42 -19.38
CA SER A 2 22.04 5.54 -18.61
C SER A 2 21.69 5.30 -17.14
N ALA A 3 22.63 5.47 -16.23
CA ALA A 3 22.31 5.52 -14.80
C ALA A 3 21.17 6.55 -14.65
N LEU A 4 19.97 6.08 -14.30
CA LEU A 4 18.84 6.96 -14.04
C LEU A 4 19.34 8.00 -13.03
N GLN A 5 19.37 9.26 -13.45
CA GLN A 5 19.74 10.34 -12.56
C GLN A 5 18.83 10.25 -11.34
N GLN A 6 19.44 10.17 -10.16
CA GLN A 6 18.71 9.97 -8.90
C GLN A 6 17.63 11.05 -8.77
N CYS A 7 16.37 10.64 -8.81
CA CYS A 7 15.20 11.53 -8.84
C CYS A 7 14.77 12.03 -7.46
N TYR A 8 15.53 11.68 -6.41
CA TYR A 8 15.27 12.09 -5.05
C TYR A 8 16.55 12.45 -4.29
N VAL A 9 16.39 13.21 -3.20
CA VAL A 9 17.43 13.49 -2.21
C VAL A 9 16.86 13.29 -0.81
N ILE A 10 17.70 12.79 0.11
CA ILE A 10 17.38 12.72 1.55
C ILE A 10 17.97 13.95 2.23
N LYS A 11 17.13 14.75 2.88
CA LYS A 11 17.54 15.97 3.61
C LYS A 11 16.65 16.19 4.82
N ASP A 12 17.00 17.16 5.67
CA ASP A 12 16.17 17.54 6.80
C ASP A 12 14.77 17.99 6.34
N ALA A 13 13.76 17.41 7.00
CA ALA A 13 12.35 17.74 6.90
C ALA A 13 11.95 18.39 8.24
N PRO A 14 11.73 19.72 8.29
CA PRO A 14 11.46 20.42 9.54
C PRO A 14 10.31 19.79 10.36
N GLY A 15 10.62 19.42 11.61
CA GLY A 15 9.66 18.78 12.52
C GLY A 15 9.37 17.30 12.25
N LYS A 16 9.99 16.69 11.22
CA LYS A 16 9.83 15.27 10.85
C LYS A 16 11.14 14.48 10.83
N GLY A 17 12.28 15.12 11.14
CA GLY A 17 13.59 14.49 11.04
C GLY A 17 14.12 14.55 9.61
N MET A 18 14.46 13.41 9.01
CA MET A 18 14.87 13.35 7.60
C MET A 18 13.65 13.06 6.72
N GLY A 19 13.66 13.54 5.48
CA GLY A 19 12.64 13.24 4.48
C GLY A 19 13.23 13.02 3.09
N MET A 20 12.42 12.42 2.22
CA MET A 20 12.75 12.22 0.81
C MET A 20 12.09 13.32 -0.03
N PHE A 21 12.84 13.95 -0.94
CA PHE A 21 12.35 15.05 -1.77
C PHE A 21 12.73 14.85 -3.23
N ALA A 22 11.81 15.19 -4.14
CA ALA A 22 12.03 15.08 -5.58
C ALA A 22 13.13 16.07 -6.04
N THR A 23 14.07 15.61 -6.87
CA THR A 23 15.14 16.44 -7.47
C THR A 23 14.83 16.89 -8.89
N ARG A 24 13.75 16.35 -9.46
CA ARG A 24 13.14 16.71 -10.74
C ARG A 24 11.65 16.37 -10.69
N ASP A 25 10.93 16.69 -11.75
CA ASP A 25 9.56 16.21 -11.90
C ASP A 25 9.57 14.69 -12.09
N ILE A 26 8.67 14.01 -11.38
CA ILE A 26 8.47 12.56 -11.42
C ILE A 26 7.05 12.33 -11.94
N LYS A 27 6.92 11.46 -12.94
CA LYS A 27 5.62 11.16 -13.53
C LYS A 27 4.89 10.06 -12.76
N ARG A 28 3.56 10.15 -12.73
CA ARG A 28 2.71 9.07 -12.23
C ARG A 28 3.10 7.74 -12.90
N GLY A 29 3.21 6.68 -12.10
CA GLY A 29 3.65 5.35 -12.50
C GLY A 29 5.17 5.15 -12.52
N GLU A 30 5.97 6.20 -12.34
CA GLU A 30 7.43 6.08 -12.37
C GLU A 30 7.98 5.40 -11.11
N CYS A 31 8.90 4.44 -11.29
CA CYS A 31 9.64 3.81 -10.21
C CYS A 31 10.77 4.74 -9.70
N ILE A 32 10.61 5.24 -8.48
CA ILE A 32 11.52 6.19 -7.82
C ILE A 32 12.72 5.46 -7.21
N LEU A 33 12.46 4.33 -6.57
CA LEU A 33 13.45 3.56 -5.81
C LEU A 33 13.12 2.08 -5.86
N SER A 34 14.14 1.24 -6.05
CA SER A 34 14.07 -0.18 -5.67
C SER A 34 15.22 -0.51 -4.70
N GLU A 35 14.92 -1.10 -3.55
CA GLU A 35 15.88 -1.28 -2.46
C GLU A 35 15.76 -2.68 -1.84
N LYS A 36 16.91 -3.32 -1.55
CA LYS A 36 16.94 -4.54 -0.73
C LYS A 36 16.90 -4.18 0.75
N PRO A 37 16.26 -4.98 1.61
CA PRO A 37 16.31 -4.77 3.06
C PRO A 37 17.73 -4.69 3.61
N LEU A 38 17.94 -3.82 4.59
CA LEU A 38 19.10 -3.92 5.50
C LEU A 38 18.97 -5.17 6.37
N VAL A 39 17.76 -5.40 6.88
CA VAL A 39 17.47 -6.53 7.76
C VAL A 39 16.00 -6.94 7.66
N PHE A 40 15.75 -8.25 7.65
CA PHE A 40 14.42 -8.83 7.82
C PHE A 40 14.09 -8.92 9.30
N ALA A 41 12.88 -8.52 9.67
CA ALA A 41 12.38 -8.54 11.03
C ALA A 41 11.09 -9.37 11.12
N SER A 42 10.86 -9.93 12.31
CA SER A 42 9.62 -10.66 12.59
C SER A 42 9.21 -10.48 14.04
N ARG A 43 8.04 -11.02 14.40
CA ARG A 43 7.55 -11.05 15.79
C ARG A 43 8.51 -11.79 16.74
N ASN A 44 9.39 -12.65 16.22
CA ASN A 44 10.45 -13.28 17.00
C ASN A 44 11.63 -12.30 17.16
N LEU A 45 11.68 -11.64 18.31
CA LEU A 45 12.70 -10.63 18.60
C LEU A 45 14.12 -11.21 18.64
N ILE A 46 14.29 -12.48 19.05
CA ILE A 46 15.60 -13.14 19.06
C ILE A 46 16.10 -13.36 17.63
N LYS A 47 15.22 -13.80 16.72
CA LYS A 47 15.54 -13.94 15.29
C LYS A 47 15.93 -12.60 14.69
N THR A 48 15.17 -11.55 15.01
CA THR A 48 15.44 -10.19 14.54
C THR A 48 16.78 -9.67 15.05
N GLN A 49 17.08 -9.83 16.35
CA GLN A 49 18.36 -9.40 16.92
C GLN A 49 19.55 -10.10 16.27
N ARG A 50 19.47 -11.42 16.07
CA ARG A 50 20.52 -12.18 15.37
C ARG A 50 20.77 -11.67 13.95
N ALA A 51 19.70 -11.30 13.23
CA ALA A 51 19.82 -10.75 11.88
C ALA A 51 20.50 -9.38 11.89
N ILE A 52 20.24 -8.55 12.90
CA ILE A 52 20.90 -7.26 13.12
C ILE A 52 22.39 -7.45 13.45
N ASP A 53 22.72 -8.39 14.33
CA ASP A 53 24.10 -8.66 14.75
C ASP A 53 24.96 -9.15 13.57
N ALA A 54 24.35 -9.87 12.62
CA ALA A 54 24.97 -10.40 11.42
C ALA A 54 25.14 -9.39 10.27
N MET A 55 24.60 -8.16 10.39
CA MET A 55 24.79 -7.11 9.39
C MET A 55 26.27 -6.71 9.27
N THR A 56 26.66 -6.18 8.11
CA THR A 56 27.98 -5.55 7.95
C THR A 56 28.09 -4.30 8.82
N GLU A 57 29.30 -3.87 9.15
CA GLU A 57 29.49 -2.63 9.94
C GLU A 57 28.93 -1.38 9.23
N LEU A 58 28.98 -1.37 7.89
CA LEU A 58 28.38 -0.30 7.08
C LEU A 58 26.85 -0.29 7.21
N ASP A 59 26.23 -1.46 7.13
CA ASP A 59 24.78 -1.62 7.24
C ASP A 59 24.28 -1.35 8.66
N LYS A 60 25.03 -1.80 9.68
CA LYS A 60 24.75 -1.43 11.09
C LYS A 60 24.80 0.08 11.27
N LYS A 61 25.82 0.76 10.74
CA LYS A 61 25.91 2.22 10.83
C LYS A 61 24.70 2.89 10.15
N ALA A 62 24.26 2.40 8.99
CA ALA A 62 23.07 2.90 8.32
C ALA A 62 21.78 2.64 9.12
N PHE A 63 21.63 1.44 9.66
CA PHE A 63 20.50 1.03 10.49
C PHE A 63 20.39 1.87 11.77
N PHE A 64 21.49 2.03 12.52
CA PHE A 64 21.52 2.82 13.76
C PHE A 64 21.41 4.33 13.53
N ALA A 65 21.54 4.81 12.28
CA ALA A 65 21.24 6.19 11.92
C ALA A 65 19.74 6.44 11.68
N LEU A 66 18.91 5.39 11.59
CA LEU A 66 17.45 5.54 11.44
C LEU A 66 16.81 6.09 12.72
N HIS A 67 15.63 6.68 12.57
CA HIS A 67 14.93 7.28 13.70
C HIS A 67 14.42 6.21 14.68
N ASN A 68 14.40 6.51 15.97
CA ASN A 68 13.82 5.64 16.99
C ASN A 68 12.87 6.45 17.89
N VAL A 69 11.56 6.19 17.78
CA VAL A 69 10.55 6.81 18.66
C VAL A 69 10.25 5.98 19.92
N HIS A 70 10.82 4.78 20.01
CA HIS A 70 10.56 3.82 21.08
C HIS A 70 11.79 3.67 21.97
N SER A 71 11.96 4.63 22.90
CA SER A 71 13.01 4.59 23.92
C SER A 71 12.69 3.63 25.08
N ASP A 72 11.48 3.08 25.12
CA ASP A 72 10.99 2.14 26.14
C ASP A 72 11.46 0.69 25.93
N VAL A 73 12.14 0.41 24.81
CA VAL A 73 12.67 -0.91 24.44
C VAL A 73 14.14 -0.78 23.99
N PRO A 74 14.89 -1.91 23.88
CA PRO A 74 16.25 -1.86 23.33
C PRO A 74 16.30 -1.14 21.99
N THR A 75 17.31 -0.28 21.80
CA THR A 75 17.40 0.66 20.66
C THR A 75 17.17 0.00 19.31
N ALA A 76 17.79 -1.16 19.06
CA ALA A 76 17.63 -1.89 17.81
C ALA A 76 16.17 -2.32 17.56
N ILE A 77 15.46 -2.77 18.59
CA ILE A 77 14.04 -3.13 18.50
C ILE A 77 13.18 -1.89 18.30
N GLY A 78 13.51 -0.79 18.96
CA GLY A 78 12.81 0.48 18.78
C GLY A 78 12.94 1.02 17.34
N ILE A 79 14.15 0.92 16.75
CA ILE A 79 14.38 1.25 15.34
C ILE A 79 13.54 0.36 14.43
N VAL A 80 13.53 -0.96 14.64
CA VAL A 80 12.68 -1.87 13.84
C VAL A 80 11.21 -1.48 13.94
N ARG A 81 10.69 -1.24 15.15
CA ARG A 81 9.28 -0.84 15.35
C ARG A 81 8.93 0.49 14.68
N THR A 82 9.89 1.40 14.62
CA THR A 82 9.69 2.73 14.01
C THR A 82 9.74 2.68 12.48
N ASN A 83 10.57 1.81 11.89
CA ASN A 83 10.98 1.92 10.49
C ASN A 83 10.63 0.71 9.61
N ALA A 84 10.14 -0.39 10.19
CA ALA A 84 9.91 -1.60 9.39
C ALA A 84 8.65 -1.48 8.52
N LEU A 85 8.78 -1.83 7.25
CA LEU A 85 7.67 -1.92 6.30
C LEU A 85 7.21 -3.38 6.19
N PRO A 86 5.90 -3.65 6.03
CA PRO A 86 5.40 -5.00 5.81
C PRO A 86 5.89 -5.55 4.46
N LEU A 87 6.21 -6.85 4.41
CA LEU A 87 6.65 -7.52 3.17
C LEU A 87 5.45 -7.92 2.28
N GLY A 88 4.57 -6.96 1.99
CA GLY A 88 3.29 -7.15 1.29
C GLY A 88 2.07 -7.12 2.21
N ALA A 89 0.88 -7.04 1.61
CA ALA A 89 -0.38 -6.72 2.31
C ALA A 89 -0.74 -7.69 3.47
N ASP A 90 -0.39 -8.98 3.35
CA ASP A 90 -0.75 -10.03 4.33
C ASP A 90 0.46 -10.51 5.14
N ALA A 91 1.59 -9.80 5.07
CA ALA A 91 2.84 -10.25 5.64
C ALA A 91 2.89 -10.04 7.16
N VAL A 92 3.24 -11.12 7.89
CA VAL A 92 3.58 -11.06 9.31
C VAL A 92 5.03 -10.58 9.52
N ASP A 93 5.87 -10.85 8.52
CA ASP A 93 7.26 -10.42 8.49
C ASP A 93 7.39 -9.04 7.85
N CYS A 94 8.37 -8.29 8.33
CA CYS A 94 8.66 -6.93 7.89
C CYS A 94 10.15 -6.77 7.58
N ALA A 95 10.52 -5.62 7.03
CA ALA A 95 11.91 -5.30 6.74
C ALA A 95 12.22 -3.85 7.03
N VAL A 96 13.46 -3.58 7.43
CA VAL A 96 14.00 -2.23 7.58
C VAL A 96 14.94 -1.94 6.42
N TYR A 97 14.85 -0.72 5.88
CA TYR A 97 15.58 -0.26 4.71
C TYR A 97 16.44 0.96 5.04
N LYS A 98 17.46 1.25 4.21
CA LYS A 98 18.32 2.41 4.45
C LYS A 98 17.66 3.70 3.98
N VAL A 99 17.05 3.66 2.79
CA VAL A 99 16.45 4.84 2.15
C VAL A 99 14.93 4.81 2.25
N MET A 100 14.26 3.67 2.02
CA MET A 100 12.80 3.55 2.07
C MET A 100 12.23 3.95 3.44
N SER A 101 12.95 3.61 4.52
CA SER A 101 12.59 3.98 5.91
C SER A 101 12.64 5.49 6.20
N ARG A 102 13.07 6.32 5.23
CA ARG A 102 13.12 7.79 5.34
C ARG A 102 11.93 8.48 4.68
N VAL A 103 11.04 7.74 4.03
CA VAL A 103 9.84 8.30 3.39
C VAL A 103 8.84 8.63 4.48
N ASN A 104 8.49 9.91 4.63
CA ASN A 104 7.62 10.39 5.70
C ASN A 104 6.14 10.09 5.43
N HIS A 105 5.34 10.18 6.49
CA HIS A 105 3.90 9.97 6.44
C HIS A 105 3.11 11.18 5.91
N THR A 106 2.06 10.89 5.15
CA THR A 106 0.88 11.74 4.95
C THR A 106 -0.37 10.85 4.83
N CYS A 107 -1.56 11.39 5.13
CA CYS A 107 -2.81 10.65 4.93
C CYS A 107 -3.33 10.69 3.47
N ALA A 108 -2.70 11.50 2.61
CA ALA A 108 -2.95 11.58 1.17
C ALA A 108 -1.60 11.41 0.44
N PRO A 109 -1.10 10.17 0.30
CA PRO A 109 0.23 9.89 -0.21
C PRO A 109 0.38 10.23 -1.69
N ASN A 110 1.63 10.44 -2.11
CA ASN A 110 1.98 10.60 -3.52
C ASN A 110 2.81 9.43 -4.07
N VAL A 111 3.16 8.50 -3.19
CA VAL A 111 3.83 7.25 -3.53
C VAL A 111 3.25 6.04 -2.79
N HIS A 112 3.29 4.90 -3.46
CA HIS A 112 2.97 3.59 -2.89
C HIS A 112 4.23 2.70 -2.93
N HIS A 113 4.40 1.87 -1.90
CA HIS A 113 5.50 0.91 -1.84
C HIS A 113 5.00 -0.52 -2.06
N THR A 114 5.83 -1.36 -2.67
CA THR A 114 5.47 -2.72 -3.03
C THR A 114 6.63 -3.68 -2.87
N TRP A 115 6.38 -4.75 -2.12
CA TRP A 115 7.31 -5.84 -1.94
C TRP A 115 7.27 -6.83 -3.11
N ASN A 116 8.43 -7.11 -3.69
CA ASN A 116 8.59 -8.20 -4.65
C ASN A 116 9.33 -9.38 -4.00
N PRO A 117 8.64 -10.50 -3.73
CA PRO A 117 9.26 -11.66 -3.08
C PRO A 117 10.28 -12.40 -3.97
N LYS A 118 10.18 -12.28 -5.30
CA LYS A 118 11.12 -12.91 -6.25
C LYS A 118 12.47 -12.19 -6.23
N THR A 119 12.46 -10.86 -6.32
CA THR A 119 13.69 -10.05 -6.33
C THR A 119 14.19 -9.69 -4.93
N LYS A 120 13.34 -9.90 -3.90
CA LYS A 120 13.56 -9.51 -2.51
C LYS A 120 13.88 -8.02 -2.37
N LYS A 121 13.09 -7.20 -3.05
CA LYS A 121 13.21 -5.75 -3.05
C LYS A 121 11.86 -5.10 -2.76
N GLU A 122 11.94 -3.96 -2.09
CA GLU A 122 10.86 -2.98 -2.02
C GLU A 122 10.98 -2.03 -3.21
N TYR A 123 9.85 -1.72 -3.83
CA TYR A 123 9.73 -0.74 -4.90
C TYR A 123 8.91 0.44 -4.40
N LEU A 124 9.24 1.65 -4.85
CA LEU A 124 8.50 2.88 -4.55
C LEU A 124 8.06 3.51 -5.86
N HIS A 125 6.75 3.57 -6.10
CA HIS A 125 6.17 4.11 -7.32
C HIS A 125 5.39 5.39 -7.02
N ALA A 126 5.50 6.37 -7.92
CA ALA A 126 4.66 7.56 -7.89
C ALA A 126 3.22 7.21 -8.28
N ILE A 127 2.25 7.56 -7.44
CA ILE A 127 0.82 7.36 -7.75
C ILE A 127 0.15 8.63 -8.30
N GLU A 128 0.89 9.73 -8.33
CA GLU A 128 0.55 11.00 -8.98
C GLU A 128 1.81 11.66 -9.57
N ASP A 129 1.64 12.73 -10.34
CA ASP A 129 2.77 13.55 -10.79
C ASP A 129 3.34 14.33 -9.59
N ILE A 130 4.65 14.22 -9.34
CA ILE A 130 5.33 14.88 -8.22
C ILE A 130 6.26 15.95 -8.78
N ALA A 131 5.99 17.22 -8.43
CA ALA A 131 6.80 18.34 -8.85
C ALA A 131 8.16 18.38 -8.15
N THR A 132 9.18 18.86 -8.85
CA THR A 132 10.53 19.11 -8.31
C THR A 132 10.48 19.84 -6.96
N GLY A 133 11.23 19.36 -5.97
CA GLY A 133 11.31 19.95 -4.64
C GLY A 133 10.21 19.52 -3.66
N SER A 134 9.15 18.86 -4.14
CA SER A 134 8.10 18.31 -3.28
C SER A 134 8.61 17.15 -2.42
N GLU A 135 8.04 16.99 -1.23
CA GLU A 135 8.32 15.83 -0.38
C GLU A 135 7.64 14.58 -0.97
N ILE A 136 8.39 13.49 -1.05
CA ILE A 136 7.88 12.17 -1.41
C ILE A 136 7.36 11.52 -0.13
N LEU A 137 6.08 11.19 -0.11
CA LEU A 137 5.32 10.87 1.09
C LEU A 137 4.45 9.63 0.88
N THR A 138 4.48 8.71 1.85
CA THR A 138 3.68 7.48 1.84
C THR A 138 2.69 7.48 3.01
N SER A 139 1.78 6.51 3.05
CA SER A 139 0.91 6.28 4.19
C SER A 139 1.52 5.22 5.13
N TYR A 140 1.47 5.47 6.44
CA TYR A 140 1.86 4.50 7.47
C TYR A 140 0.63 3.77 8.03
N LEU A 141 -0.52 4.03 7.45
CA LEU A 141 -1.83 3.65 7.95
C LEU A 141 -2.42 2.58 7.05
N GLU A 142 -3.21 1.72 7.65
CA GLU A 142 -4.18 0.93 6.89
C GLU A 142 -5.17 1.87 6.17
N PRO A 143 -5.69 1.46 5.01
CA PRO A 143 -6.72 2.21 4.29
C PRO A 143 -8.00 2.40 5.12
N PHE A 144 -8.82 3.36 4.72
CA PHE A 144 -10.21 3.54 5.20
C PHE A 144 -10.35 3.79 6.70
N LEU A 145 -9.47 4.62 7.26
CA LEU A 145 -9.55 5.08 8.64
C LEU A 145 -10.09 6.51 8.74
N VAL A 146 -11.06 6.72 9.64
CA VAL A 146 -11.55 8.06 10.01
C VAL A 146 -10.46 8.84 10.74
N ARG A 147 -10.56 10.17 10.75
CA ARG A 147 -9.48 11.03 11.28
C ARG A 147 -9.07 10.67 12.72
N GLU A 148 -10.02 10.38 13.58
CA GLU A 148 -9.74 10.03 14.97
C GLU A 148 -8.85 8.78 15.06
N ASP A 149 -9.19 7.72 14.32
CA ASP A 149 -8.43 6.47 14.29
C ASP A 149 -7.04 6.67 13.68
N ARG A 150 -6.92 7.46 12.60
CA ARG A 150 -5.62 7.83 12.01
C ARG A 150 -4.74 8.50 13.07
N MET A 151 -5.26 9.52 13.75
CA MET A 151 -4.51 10.25 14.78
C MET A 151 -4.15 9.38 15.98
N LYS A 152 -5.07 8.55 16.44
CA LYS A 152 -4.85 7.61 17.54
C LYS A 152 -3.72 6.62 17.20
N PHE A 153 -3.73 6.07 16.00
CA PHE A 153 -2.70 5.14 15.53
C PHE A 153 -1.32 5.82 15.44
N LEU A 154 -1.24 7.00 14.80
CA LEU A 154 0.03 7.72 14.63
C LEU A 154 0.62 8.18 15.96
N ARG A 155 -0.19 8.70 16.89
CA ARG A 155 0.27 9.06 18.23
C ARG A 155 0.77 7.85 19.00
N LYS A 156 0.07 6.71 18.91
CA LYS A 156 0.44 5.49 19.62
C LYS A 156 1.75 4.91 19.11
N ASN A 157 1.88 4.76 17.79
CA ASN A 157 2.96 3.99 17.16
C ASN A 157 4.14 4.87 16.71
N PHE A 158 3.88 6.08 16.23
CA PHE A 158 4.92 6.96 15.65
C PHE A 158 5.17 8.24 16.46
N LYS A 159 4.44 8.45 17.55
CA LYS A 159 4.64 9.54 18.52
C LYS A 159 4.57 10.96 17.91
N PHE A 160 3.81 11.14 16.83
CA PHE A 160 3.56 12.46 16.24
C PHE A 160 2.08 12.69 15.93
N GLU A 161 1.73 13.96 15.68
CA GLU A 161 0.40 14.35 15.19
C GLU A 161 0.47 14.75 13.72
N CYS A 162 -0.34 14.11 12.87
CA CYS A 162 -0.35 14.41 11.45
C CYS A 162 -1.00 15.77 11.18
N ARG A 163 -0.32 16.60 10.39
CA ARG A 163 -0.78 17.94 9.98
C ARG A 163 -0.96 18.04 8.46
N CYS A 164 -1.13 16.91 7.77
CA CYS A 164 -1.47 16.91 6.34
C CYS A 164 -2.85 17.58 6.10
N SER A 165 -3.16 17.89 4.85
CA SER A 165 -4.42 18.54 4.43
C SER A 165 -5.66 17.85 5.03
N LEU A 166 -5.74 16.53 5.00
CA LEU A 166 -6.87 15.75 5.55
C LEU A 166 -6.99 15.80 7.07
N CYS A 167 -5.89 16.04 7.79
CA CYS A 167 -5.87 16.07 9.24
C CYS A 167 -5.98 17.50 9.79
N ALA A 168 -5.50 18.49 9.05
CA ALA A 168 -5.58 19.91 9.35
C ALA A 168 -6.97 20.49 9.07
N ALA A 169 -7.70 19.93 8.10
CA ALA A 169 -9.08 20.29 7.78
C ALA A 169 -10.01 19.07 7.94
N PRO A 170 -10.46 18.76 9.18
CA PRO A 170 -11.39 17.65 9.42
C PRO A 170 -12.69 17.82 8.63
N SER A 171 -13.16 16.76 7.98
CA SER A 171 -14.41 16.76 7.23
C SER A 171 -15.32 15.63 7.72
N PRO A 172 -16.48 15.95 8.34
CA PRO A 172 -17.49 14.94 8.69
C PRO A 172 -17.98 14.15 7.47
N GLU A 173 -18.01 14.76 6.29
CA GLU A 173 -18.39 14.09 5.04
C GLU A 173 -17.34 13.05 4.62
N TYR A 174 -16.05 13.38 4.76
CA TYR A 174 -14.96 12.43 4.51
C TYR A 174 -15.08 11.22 5.44
N ASP A 175 -15.23 11.45 6.75
CA ASP A 175 -15.33 10.38 7.74
C ASP A 175 -16.60 9.53 7.53
N SER A 176 -17.74 10.17 7.18
CA SER A 176 -18.95 9.44 6.81
C SER A 176 -18.78 8.60 5.55
N THR A 177 -18.01 9.08 4.57
CA THR A 177 -17.70 8.34 3.33
C THR A 177 -16.84 7.12 3.63
N VAL A 178 -15.80 7.28 4.44
CA VAL A 178 -14.94 6.19 4.93
C VAL A 178 -15.76 5.11 5.65
N ASN A 179 -16.66 5.51 6.56
CA ASN A 179 -17.51 4.55 7.28
C ASN A 179 -18.41 3.74 6.32
N ARG A 180 -18.95 4.36 5.29
CA ARG A 180 -19.76 3.67 4.27
C ARG A 180 -18.93 2.70 3.44
N ILE A 181 -17.72 3.08 3.05
CA ILE A 181 -16.78 2.19 2.36
C ILE A 181 -16.55 0.93 3.21
N LYS A 182 -16.27 1.09 4.50
CA LYS A 182 -16.05 -0.04 5.41
C LYS A 182 -17.27 -0.96 5.49
N ILE A 183 -18.47 -0.41 5.68
CA ILE A 183 -19.72 -1.18 5.72
C ILE A 183 -19.94 -1.97 4.43
N TYR A 184 -19.79 -1.33 3.27
CA TYR A 184 -20.00 -2.02 1.99
C TYR A 184 -18.90 -3.05 1.73
N SER A 185 -17.64 -2.74 2.05
CA SER A 185 -16.52 -3.69 1.97
C SER A 185 -16.82 -4.97 2.73
N ASP A 186 -17.31 -4.86 3.97
CA ASP A 186 -17.67 -6.02 4.80
C ASP A 186 -18.84 -6.82 4.20
N LEU A 187 -19.77 -6.14 3.53
CA LEU A 187 -20.97 -6.77 2.94
C LEU A 187 -20.72 -7.44 1.57
N ILE A 188 -19.72 -7.02 0.80
CA ILE A 188 -19.48 -7.52 -0.58
C ILE A 188 -19.41 -9.04 -0.60
N MET A 189 -18.51 -9.64 0.18
CA MET A 189 -18.30 -11.09 0.18
C MET A 189 -19.34 -11.84 0.99
N THR A 190 -19.91 -11.23 2.04
CA THR A 190 -21.02 -11.81 2.81
C THR A 190 -22.27 -12.00 1.96
N CYS A 191 -22.59 -11.04 1.09
CA CYS A 191 -23.75 -11.12 0.21
C CYS A 191 -23.48 -11.94 -1.06
N ALA A 192 -22.22 -12.27 -1.38
CA ALA A 192 -21.87 -12.80 -2.69
C ALA A 192 -22.58 -14.13 -3.02
N SER A 193 -22.79 -15.00 -2.02
CA SER A 193 -23.45 -16.29 -2.21
C SER A 193 -24.98 -16.21 -2.25
N THR A 194 -25.57 -15.20 -1.60
CA THR A 194 -27.03 -15.07 -1.43
C THR A 194 -27.65 -14.07 -2.38
N ASN A 195 -26.94 -12.99 -2.72
CA ASN A 195 -27.37 -11.94 -3.63
C ASN A 195 -26.17 -11.35 -4.38
N PRO A 196 -25.63 -12.05 -5.39
CA PRO A 196 -24.42 -11.61 -6.11
C PRO A 196 -24.60 -10.27 -6.84
N LYS A 197 -25.82 -9.97 -7.31
CA LYS A 197 -26.13 -8.66 -7.91
C LYS A 197 -25.96 -7.53 -6.92
N LYS A 198 -26.42 -7.72 -5.67
CA LYS A 198 -26.24 -6.74 -4.61
C LYS A 198 -24.76 -6.59 -4.24
N SER A 199 -23.99 -7.68 -4.25
CA SER A 199 -22.53 -7.60 -4.04
C SER A 199 -21.83 -6.77 -5.13
N ILE A 200 -22.16 -6.99 -6.40
CA ILE A 200 -21.61 -6.16 -7.50
C ILE A 200 -22.06 -4.70 -7.36
N GLN A 201 -23.29 -4.44 -6.92
CA GLN A 201 -23.73 -3.09 -6.61
C GLN A 201 -22.87 -2.45 -5.50
N PHE A 202 -22.56 -3.17 -4.42
CA PHE A 202 -21.69 -2.66 -3.36
C PHE A 202 -20.27 -2.39 -3.85
N VAL A 203 -19.70 -3.26 -4.69
CA VAL A 203 -18.39 -2.99 -5.35
C VAL A 203 -18.42 -1.66 -6.08
N ARG A 204 -19.43 -1.43 -6.94
CA ARG A 204 -19.60 -0.18 -7.69
C ARG A 204 -19.79 1.03 -6.78
N GLU A 205 -20.60 0.90 -5.72
CA GLU A 205 -20.81 1.97 -4.74
C GLU A 205 -19.52 2.32 -3.99
N VAL A 206 -18.72 1.33 -3.59
CA VAL A 206 -17.43 1.57 -2.95
C VAL A 206 -16.49 2.32 -3.89
N LEU A 207 -16.37 1.92 -5.16
CA LEU A 207 -15.52 2.60 -6.13
C LEU A 207 -15.88 4.09 -6.28
N VAL A 208 -17.18 4.41 -6.33
CA VAL A 208 -17.67 5.79 -6.36
C VAL A 208 -17.32 6.55 -5.07
N LEU A 209 -17.43 5.90 -3.90
CA LEU A 209 -17.06 6.52 -2.63
C LEU A 209 -15.55 6.75 -2.53
N LEU A 210 -14.72 5.85 -3.06
CA LEU A 210 -13.26 6.01 -3.11
C LEU A 210 -12.87 7.22 -3.94
N ASP A 211 -13.50 7.43 -5.10
CA ASP A 211 -13.27 8.61 -5.93
C ASP A 211 -13.54 9.93 -5.21
N LYS A 212 -14.50 9.95 -4.27
CA LYS A 212 -14.78 11.15 -3.46
C LYS A 212 -13.68 11.47 -2.45
N ILE A 213 -12.84 10.50 -2.08
CA ILE A 213 -11.83 10.64 -1.04
C ILE A 213 -10.39 10.50 -1.56
N GLY A 214 -10.18 10.64 -2.87
CA GLY A 214 -8.86 10.64 -3.52
C GLY A 214 -8.62 9.50 -4.50
N GLY A 215 -9.49 8.50 -4.54
CA GLY A 215 -9.46 7.43 -5.54
C GLY A 215 -8.45 6.30 -5.27
N GLU A 216 -7.75 6.32 -4.14
CA GLU A 216 -6.83 5.26 -3.72
C GLU A 216 -7.56 3.98 -3.26
N GLY A 217 -6.86 2.83 -3.29
CA GLY A 217 -7.34 1.58 -2.70
C GLY A 217 -8.43 0.86 -3.50
N LYS A 218 -8.53 1.08 -4.81
CA LYS A 218 -9.54 0.45 -5.68
C LYS A 218 -9.20 -0.98 -6.08
N THR A 219 -7.92 -1.32 -6.19
CA THR A 219 -7.42 -2.63 -6.67
C THR A 219 -8.12 -3.84 -6.01
N PRO A 220 -8.30 -3.89 -4.67
CA PRO A 220 -9.03 -4.99 -4.02
C PRO A 220 -10.48 -5.14 -4.50
N PHE A 221 -11.19 -4.03 -4.75
CA PHE A 221 -12.59 -4.05 -5.16
C PHE A 221 -12.78 -4.46 -6.63
N TYR A 222 -11.80 -4.16 -7.50
CA TYR A 222 -11.76 -4.74 -8.84
C TYR A 222 -11.57 -6.26 -8.78
N TYR A 223 -10.74 -6.75 -7.86
CA TYR A 223 -10.60 -8.19 -7.63
C TYR A 223 -11.91 -8.81 -7.11
N ASP A 224 -12.61 -8.15 -6.19
CA ASP A 224 -13.93 -8.60 -5.70
C ASP A 224 -14.96 -8.71 -6.83
N GLY A 225 -15.07 -7.66 -7.67
CA GLY A 225 -15.94 -7.68 -8.85
C GLY A 225 -15.60 -8.82 -9.79
N TYR A 226 -14.31 -9.05 -10.05
CA TYR A 226 -13.82 -10.16 -10.88
C TYR A 226 -14.19 -11.52 -10.29
N GLN A 227 -13.85 -11.79 -9.02
CA GLN A 227 -14.05 -13.12 -8.43
C GLN A 227 -15.53 -13.48 -8.33
N ILE A 228 -16.41 -12.52 -8.02
CA ILE A 228 -17.86 -12.72 -7.95
C ILE A 228 -18.41 -13.02 -9.35
N SER A 229 -18.02 -12.22 -10.36
CA SER A 229 -18.48 -12.39 -11.74
C SER A 229 -18.03 -13.73 -12.33
N ALA A 230 -16.76 -14.10 -12.12
CA ALA A 230 -16.22 -15.38 -12.54
C ALA A 230 -16.92 -16.56 -11.84
N MET A 231 -17.20 -16.44 -10.54
CA MET A 231 -17.90 -17.47 -9.76
C MET A 231 -19.29 -17.81 -10.32
N TYR A 232 -20.06 -16.79 -10.75
CA TYR A 232 -21.39 -16.94 -11.33
C TYR A 232 -21.39 -17.08 -12.85
N GLY A 233 -20.23 -17.24 -13.49
CA GLY A 233 -20.11 -17.46 -14.93
C GLY A 233 -20.53 -16.26 -15.80
N ASP A 234 -20.58 -15.05 -15.24
CA ASP A 234 -20.69 -13.81 -16.00
C ASP A 234 -19.30 -13.39 -16.50
N TYR A 235 -18.80 -14.14 -17.50
CA TYR A 235 -17.44 -13.96 -17.98
C TYR A 235 -17.22 -12.67 -18.77
N THR A 236 -18.29 -12.03 -19.25
CA THR A 236 -18.22 -10.71 -19.87
C THR A 236 -17.91 -9.66 -18.81
N LEU A 237 -18.70 -9.62 -17.73
CA LEU A 237 -18.44 -8.69 -16.63
C LEU A 237 -17.10 -9.02 -15.92
N ALA A 238 -16.76 -10.30 -15.77
CA ALA A 238 -15.48 -10.70 -15.20
C ALA A 238 -14.28 -10.20 -16.03
N GLN A 239 -14.41 -10.16 -17.37
CA GLN A 239 -13.37 -9.62 -18.25
C GLN A 239 -13.14 -8.13 -18.01
N GLU A 240 -14.22 -7.36 -17.85
CA GLU A 240 -14.15 -5.92 -17.56
C GLU A 240 -13.43 -5.66 -16.24
N TRP A 241 -13.84 -6.36 -15.17
CA TRP A 241 -13.19 -6.25 -13.87
C TRP A 241 -11.73 -6.69 -13.89
N ALA A 242 -11.40 -7.77 -14.60
CA ALA A 242 -10.02 -8.26 -14.69
C ALA A 242 -9.08 -7.27 -15.39
N ASN A 243 -9.59 -6.53 -16.39
CA ASN A 243 -8.82 -5.48 -17.06
C ASN A 243 -8.57 -4.29 -16.13
N LEU A 244 -9.61 -3.81 -15.44
CA LEU A 244 -9.49 -2.74 -14.45
C LEU A 244 -8.56 -3.13 -13.29
N LEU A 245 -8.65 -4.38 -12.83
CA LEU A 245 -7.76 -4.95 -11.81
C LEU A 245 -6.30 -4.90 -12.26
N LEU A 246 -6.00 -5.36 -13.47
CA LEU A 246 -4.64 -5.36 -13.99
C LEU A 246 -4.10 -3.94 -14.15
N GLU A 247 -4.89 -3.04 -14.74
CA GLU A 247 -4.50 -1.63 -14.92
C GLU A 247 -4.21 -0.97 -13.58
N SER A 248 -5.14 -1.08 -12.62
CA SER A 248 -4.97 -0.52 -11.28
C SER A 248 -3.76 -1.11 -10.56
N TYR A 249 -3.52 -2.42 -10.70
CA TYR A 249 -2.37 -3.08 -10.09
C TYR A 249 -1.03 -2.60 -10.67
N ILE A 250 -0.93 -2.45 -11.99
CA ILE A 250 0.29 -1.92 -12.62
C ILE A 250 0.57 -0.49 -12.13
N MET A 251 -0.49 0.31 -11.95
CA MET A 251 -0.34 1.68 -11.44
C MET A 251 0.09 1.74 -9.98
N ASP A 252 -0.44 0.86 -9.13
CA ASP A 252 -0.19 0.87 -7.68
C ASP A 252 1.10 0.12 -7.30
N GLU A 253 1.39 -0.99 -7.99
CA GLU A 253 2.42 -1.97 -7.60
C GLU A 253 3.50 -2.22 -8.68
N GLY A 254 3.29 -1.77 -9.91
CA GLY A 254 4.18 -2.04 -11.05
C GLY A 254 4.05 -3.45 -11.61
N GLU A 255 4.73 -3.72 -12.74
CA GLU A 255 4.78 -5.06 -13.34
C GLU A 255 5.64 -6.04 -12.52
N GLU A 256 6.47 -5.51 -11.63
CA GLU A 256 7.30 -6.27 -10.71
C GLU A 256 6.51 -6.80 -9.50
N GLY A 257 5.28 -6.36 -9.29
CA GLY A 257 4.44 -6.80 -8.18
C GLY A 257 4.20 -8.32 -8.18
N GLU A 258 4.08 -8.92 -6.99
CA GLU A 258 3.91 -10.36 -6.81
C GLU A 258 2.71 -10.93 -7.59
N LYS A 259 1.63 -10.14 -7.69
CA LYS A 259 0.35 -10.57 -8.26
C LYS A 259 0.23 -10.26 -9.75
N TYR A 260 1.20 -9.59 -10.37
CA TYR A 260 1.15 -9.14 -11.77
C TYR A 260 0.80 -10.29 -12.73
N GLU A 261 1.59 -11.36 -12.71
CA GLU A 261 1.38 -12.53 -13.59
C GLU A 261 0.00 -13.17 -13.41
N ARG A 262 -0.49 -13.18 -12.17
CA ARG A 262 -1.80 -13.73 -11.83
C ARG A 262 -2.92 -12.86 -12.39
N TYR A 263 -2.82 -11.54 -12.24
CA TYR A 263 -3.81 -10.60 -12.77
C TYR A 263 -3.76 -10.48 -14.29
N LEU A 264 -2.57 -10.60 -14.90
CA LEU A 264 -2.41 -10.73 -16.34
C LEU A 264 -3.09 -11.99 -16.88
N LYS A 265 -2.97 -13.12 -16.17
CA LYS A 265 -3.69 -14.36 -16.51
C LYS A 265 -5.21 -14.18 -16.44
N TYR A 266 -5.71 -13.50 -15.42
CA TYR A 266 -7.14 -13.20 -15.28
C TYR A 266 -7.66 -12.31 -16.40
N SER A 267 -6.93 -11.25 -16.76
CA SER A 267 -7.26 -10.38 -17.89
C SER A 267 -7.21 -11.12 -19.24
N LYS A 268 -6.29 -12.07 -19.43
CA LYS A 268 -6.26 -12.89 -20.67
C LYS A 268 -7.33 -13.97 -20.72
N ASN A 269 -7.74 -14.50 -19.57
CA ASN A 269 -8.73 -15.56 -19.46
C ASN A 269 -9.52 -15.43 -18.14
N PRO A 270 -10.73 -14.83 -18.17
CA PRO A 270 -11.55 -14.63 -16.97
C PRO A 270 -12.08 -15.94 -16.36
N ARG A 271 -11.93 -17.08 -17.06
CA ARG A 271 -12.25 -18.41 -16.52
C ARG A 271 -11.11 -19.02 -15.71
N SER A 272 -9.96 -18.37 -15.63
CA SER A 272 -8.78 -18.90 -14.96
C SER A 272 -8.77 -18.74 -13.44
N HIS A 273 -9.81 -18.11 -12.88
CA HIS A 273 -10.06 -18.11 -11.43
C HIS A 273 -10.40 -19.52 -10.94
N GLU A 274 -9.91 -19.90 -9.77
CA GLU A 274 -10.14 -21.24 -9.19
C GLU A 274 -11.63 -21.53 -8.91
N ARG A 275 -12.42 -20.46 -8.67
CA ARG A 275 -13.86 -20.54 -8.42
C ARG A 275 -14.71 -20.33 -9.68
N ALA A 276 -14.12 -20.24 -10.87
CA ALA A 276 -14.86 -19.94 -12.08
C ALA A 276 -15.98 -20.97 -12.34
N GLY A 277 -17.22 -20.49 -12.45
CA GLY A 277 -18.39 -21.31 -12.72
C GLY A 277 -18.78 -22.29 -11.60
N CYS A 278 -18.30 -22.12 -10.37
CA CYS A 278 -18.69 -22.99 -9.26
C CYS A 278 -20.09 -22.68 -8.70
N ALA A 279 -20.68 -21.53 -9.06
CA ALA A 279 -22.05 -21.16 -8.71
C ALA A 279 -23.00 -21.23 -9.93
N PRO A 280 -24.34 -21.31 -9.71
CA PRO A 280 -25.30 -21.30 -10.80
C PRO A 280 -25.14 -20.05 -11.67
N ARG A 281 -25.17 -20.23 -13.00
CA ARG A 281 -24.92 -19.13 -13.93
C ARG A 281 -25.91 -17.97 -13.75
N GLN A 282 -25.43 -16.74 -13.63
CA GLN A 282 -26.23 -15.52 -13.56
C GLN A 282 -25.57 -14.37 -14.34
N ILE A 283 -26.36 -13.45 -14.89
CA ILE A 283 -25.88 -12.17 -15.43
C ILE A 283 -25.99 -11.12 -14.33
N LEU A 284 -24.88 -10.48 -13.98
CA LEU A 284 -24.72 -9.59 -12.83
C LEU A 284 -24.59 -8.11 -13.20
N SER A 285 -24.54 -7.80 -14.50
CA SER A 285 -24.41 -6.42 -15.00
C SER A 285 -25.52 -5.49 -14.52
#